data_AF-A0A7S1WSW4-F1
#
_entry.id   AF-A0A7S1WSW4-F1
#
_cell.length_a   1.000
_cell.length_b   1.000
_cell.length_c   1.000
_cell.angle_alpha   90.00
_cell.angle_beta   90.00
_cell.angle_gamma   90.00
#
_symmetry.space_group_name_H-M   'P 1'
#
loop_
_entity.id
_entity.type
_entity.pdbx_description
1 polymer ?
#
loop_
_entity_poly.entity_id
_entity_poly.type
_entity_poly.pdbx_seq_one_letter_code
_entity_poly.pdbx_strand_id
1 'polypeptide(L)'
;VGCCTARPRVDSFAQDCSPVSAVESLPSVGFDSYRDDLAREWEILGDSIGTVELQGVEKLRKAVEDCDSHPSCLRLPFSQQPQTLLRFLRAREGNVEKAERMFRDMLDWRHEFQVEQKVADWKAEIETQSTRRAVLSKRYASDVELCADRYGIPTRLVRL
;
A
#
# COMPACT_ATOMS: atom_id res chain seq x y z
N VAL A 1 23.45 -39.09 -46.84
CA VAL A 1 24.18 -37.81 -46.81
C VAL A 1 23.17 -36.70 -46.95
N GLY A 2 22.77 -36.09 -45.83
CA GLY A 2 21.77 -35.02 -45.79
C GLY A 2 22.14 -34.11 -44.61
N CYS A 3 22.62 -32.92 -44.95
CA CYS A 3 23.32 -32.01 -44.07
C CYS A 3 22.33 -31.27 -43.16
N CYS A 4 22.43 -31.48 -41.84
CA CYS A 4 21.77 -30.65 -40.84
C CYS A 4 22.49 -29.29 -40.76
N THR A 5 21.85 -28.20 -41.14
CA THR A 5 22.34 -26.84 -40.85
C THR A 5 21.95 -26.46 -39.43
N ALA A 6 22.94 -26.37 -38.56
CA ALA A 6 22.82 -25.86 -37.20
C ALA A 6 22.47 -24.37 -37.22
N ARG A 7 21.51 -23.96 -36.37
CA ARG A 7 21.29 -22.53 -36.05
C ARG A 7 22.37 -22.06 -35.07
N PRO A 8 22.92 -20.85 -35.23
CA PRO A 8 23.87 -20.30 -34.26
C PRO A 8 23.18 -20.00 -32.92
N ARG A 9 23.86 -20.42 -31.85
CA ARG A 9 23.61 -20.05 -30.46
C ARG A 9 23.73 -18.53 -30.33
N VAL A 10 22.70 -17.87 -29.83
CA VAL A 10 22.82 -16.49 -29.35
C VAL A 10 23.34 -16.59 -27.92
N ASP A 11 24.63 -16.33 -27.76
CA ASP A 11 25.28 -16.24 -26.46
C ASP A 11 24.96 -14.89 -25.80
N SER A 12 24.74 -14.97 -24.48
CA SER A 12 25.05 -13.96 -23.46
C SER A 12 24.38 -12.59 -23.57
N PHE A 13 23.16 -12.48 -23.02
CA PHE A 13 22.80 -11.39 -22.11
C PHE A 13 22.28 -12.01 -20.81
N ALA A 14 23.16 -12.72 -20.11
CA ALA A 14 22.95 -13.02 -18.70
C ALA A 14 23.32 -11.76 -17.93
N GLN A 15 22.35 -10.84 -17.84
CA GLN A 15 22.43 -9.75 -16.89
C GLN A 15 22.10 -10.35 -15.53
N ASP A 16 23.04 -10.24 -14.59
CA ASP A 16 22.98 -10.75 -13.22
C ASP A 16 21.70 -10.28 -12.51
N CYS A 17 20.62 -11.06 -12.63
CA CYS A 17 19.53 -11.05 -11.67
C CYS A 17 19.97 -11.95 -10.51
N SER A 18 20.83 -11.42 -9.64
CA SER A 18 21.07 -12.03 -8.34
C SER A 18 19.70 -12.21 -7.65
N PRO A 19 19.34 -13.43 -7.20
CA PRO A 19 18.13 -13.62 -6.44
C PRO A 19 18.28 -12.82 -5.15
N VAL A 20 17.41 -11.82 -4.95
CA VAL A 20 17.29 -11.13 -3.67
C VAL A 20 16.82 -12.18 -2.67
N SER A 21 17.77 -12.61 -1.86
CA SER A 21 17.59 -13.52 -0.74
C SER A 21 16.48 -13.01 0.17
N ALA A 22 15.60 -13.95 0.54
CA ALA A 22 14.68 -13.90 1.68
C ALA A 22 13.75 -12.68 1.76
N VAL A 23 12.46 -12.97 1.64
CA VAL A 23 11.41 -12.17 2.28
C VAL A 23 11.72 -12.13 3.76
N GLU A 24 12.47 -11.12 4.20
CA GLU A 24 12.53 -10.74 5.60
C GLU A 24 11.10 -10.38 5.99
N SER A 25 10.51 -11.26 6.78
CA SER A 25 9.28 -11.02 7.53
C SER A 25 9.31 -9.60 8.09
N LEU A 26 8.40 -8.76 7.57
CA LEU A 26 8.24 -7.38 8.02
C LEU A 26 8.22 -7.35 9.55
N PRO A 27 9.13 -6.61 10.20
CA PRO A 27 9.14 -6.52 11.65
C PRO A 27 7.76 -6.05 12.11
N SER A 28 7.27 -6.66 13.19
CA SER A 28 6.10 -6.19 13.93
C SER A 28 6.41 -4.78 14.44
N VAL A 29 6.09 -3.77 13.63
CA VAL A 29 6.30 -2.36 13.96
C VAL A 29 5.44 -2.04 15.16
N GLY A 30 6.09 -1.81 16.31
CA GLY A 30 5.43 -1.42 17.55
C GLY A 30 4.68 -0.10 17.36
N PHE A 31 3.58 0.07 18.09
CA PHE A 31 2.71 1.25 18.02
C PHE A 31 3.46 2.58 18.25
N ASP A 32 4.55 2.58 19.04
CA ASP A 32 5.35 3.77 19.31
C ASP A 32 6.22 4.23 18.12
N SER A 33 6.59 3.34 17.19
CA SER A 33 7.32 3.69 15.95
C SER A 33 6.49 4.61 15.05
N TYR A 34 5.18 4.41 15.03
CA TYR A 34 4.28 5.09 14.10
C TYR A 34 4.16 6.60 14.34
N ARG A 35 4.42 7.08 15.56
CA ARG A 35 4.29 8.51 15.88
C ARG A 35 5.48 9.33 15.35
N ASP A 36 6.69 8.81 15.49
CA ASP A 36 7.89 9.41 14.91
C ASP A 36 7.83 9.36 13.37
N ASP A 37 7.19 8.30 12.83
CA ASP A 37 6.95 8.17 11.39
C ASP A 37 6.00 9.25 10.85
N LEU A 38 4.96 9.66 11.61
CA LEU A 38 4.00 10.67 11.14
C LEU A 38 4.63 12.06 10.98
N ALA A 39 5.45 12.51 11.93
CA ALA A 39 6.11 13.81 11.84
C ALA A 39 7.04 13.88 10.62
N ARG A 40 7.81 12.81 10.40
CA ARG A 40 8.66 12.65 9.22
C ARG A 40 7.86 12.61 7.93
N GLU A 41 6.70 11.97 7.93
CA GLU A 41 5.81 11.93 6.77
C GLU A 41 5.31 13.33 6.38
N TRP A 42 4.96 14.16 7.38
CA TRP A 42 4.57 15.56 7.15
C TRP A 42 5.72 16.40 6.56
N GLU A 43 6.95 16.20 7.05
CA GLU A 43 8.15 16.85 6.52
C GLU A 43 8.36 16.47 5.04
N ILE A 44 8.39 15.17 4.73
CA ILE A 44 8.56 14.65 3.37
C ILE A 44 7.46 15.21 2.45
N LEU A 45 6.21 15.23 2.92
CA LEU A 45 5.09 15.75 2.16
C LEU A 45 5.29 17.23 1.83
N GLY A 46 5.65 18.03 2.84
CA GLY A 46 5.89 19.47 2.72
C GLY A 46 6.98 19.81 1.71
N ASP A 47 8.05 19.02 1.67
CA ASP A 47 9.15 19.17 0.71
C ASP A 47 8.77 18.74 -0.71
N SER A 48 7.78 17.85 -0.84
CA SER A 48 7.44 17.18 -2.10
C SER A 48 6.30 17.85 -2.88
N ILE A 49 5.52 18.74 -2.26
CA ILE A 49 4.32 19.35 -2.89
C ILE A 49 4.33 20.87 -2.86
N GLY A 50 3.49 21.50 -3.68
CA GLY A 50 3.35 22.95 -3.71
C GLY A 50 2.64 23.51 -2.47
N THR A 51 2.93 24.76 -2.11
CA THR A 51 2.38 25.44 -0.92
C THR A 51 0.86 25.48 -0.88
N VAL A 52 0.20 25.68 -2.02
CA VAL A 52 -1.27 25.69 -2.12
C VAL A 52 -1.86 24.32 -1.78
N GLU A 53 -1.23 23.24 -2.24
CA GLU A 53 -1.69 21.88 -1.98
C GLU A 53 -1.49 21.51 -0.51
N LEU A 54 -0.32 21.86 0.05
CA LEU A 54 -0.03 21.67 1.48
C LEU A 54 -1.07 22.37 2.37
N GLN A 55 -1.40 23.64 2.07
CA GLN A 55 -2.47 24.36 2.78
C GLN A 55 -3.84 23.66 2.67
N GLY A 56 -4.12 23.02 1.53
CA GLY A 56 -5.32 22.22 1.37
C GLY A 56 -5.33 20.98 2.25
N VAL A 57 -4.19 20.29 2.37
CA VAL A 57 -4.04 19.12 3.25
C VAL A 57 -4.17 19.52 4.71
N GLU A 58 -3.56 20.63 5.14
CA GLU A 58 -3.70 21.16 6.51
C GLU A 58 -5.14 21.55 6.85
N LYS A 59 -5.84 22.21 5.92
CA LYS A 59 -7.27 22.53 6.08
C LYS A 59 -8.11 21.27 6.22
N LEU A 60 -7.86 20.26 5.38
CA LEU A 60 -8.54 18.98 5.46
C LEU A 60 -8.23 18.27 6.79
N ARG A 61 -6.97 18.24 7.22
CA ARG A 61 -6.53 17.67 8.51
C ARG A 61 -7.31 18.27 9.67
N LYS A 62 -7.46 19.59 9.68
CA LYS A 62 -8.24 20.31 10.69
C LYS A 62 -9.73 19.96 10.62
N ALA A 63 -10.28 19.83 9.41
CA ALA A 63 -11.69 19.50 9.20
C ALA A 63 -12.07 18.09 9.66
N VAL A 64 -11.11 17.15 9.70
CA VAL A 64 -11.33 15.75 10.13
C VAL A 64 -10.70 15.44 11.49
N GLU A 65 -10.39 16.45 12.30
CA GLU A 65 -9.74 16.25 13.60
C GLU A 65 -10.59 15.47 14.60
N ASP A 66 -11.91 15.64 14.54
CA ASP A 66 -12.86 14.84 15.31
C ASP A 66 -12.80 13.34 14.96
N CYS A 67 -12.40 13.00 13.73
CA CYS A 67 -12.25 11.62 13.29
C CYS A 67 -11.06 10.88 13.90
N ASP A 68 -10.17 11.55 14.65
CA ASP A 68 -9.07 10.88 15.36
C ASP A 68 -9.58 9.82 16.34
N SER A 69 -10.81 10.02 16.85
CA SER A 69 -11.48 9.10 17.78
C SER A 69 -12.30 8.00 17.08
N HIS A 70 -12.40 8.02 15.74
CA HIS A 70 -13.22 7.09 14.98
C HIS A 70 -12.69 5.64 15.13
N PRO A 71 -13.56 4.61 15.25
CA PRO A 71 -13.12 3.22 15.45
C PRO A 71 -12.08 2.72 14.44
N SER A 72 -12.22 3.09 13.16
CA SER A 72 -11.24 2.75 12.12
C SER A 72 -9.90 3.47 12.29
N CYS A 73 -9.89 4.66 12.92
CA CYS A 73 -8.68 5.43 13.19
C CYS A 73 -7.91 4.94 14.42
N LEU A 74 -8.55 4.17 15.32
CA LEU A 74 -7.90 3.62 16.52
C LEU A 74 -6.79 2.61 16.18
N ARG A 75 -6.95 1.86 15.08
CA ARG A 75 -5.96 0.86 14.64
C ARG A 75 -4.88 1.48 13.75
N LEU A 76 -5.27 2.40 12.87
CA LEU A 76 -4.38 3.12 11.97
C LEU A 76 -4.85 4.58 11.91
N PRO A 77 -4.01 5.57 12.24
CA PRO A 77 -4.44 6.96 12.40
C PRO A 77 -4.63 7.66 11.04
N PHE A 78 -5.61 7.21 10.24
CA PHE A 78 -5.85 7.68 8.87
C PHE A 78 -6.05 9.19 8.76
N SER A 79 -6.70 9.79 9.75
CA SER A 79 -6.95 11.23 9.85
C SER A 79 -5.69 12.04 10.14
N GLN A 80 -4.62 11.40 10.62
CA GLN A 80 -3.34 12.04 10.94
C GLN A 80 -2.29 11.84 9.86
N GLN A 81 -2.49 10.88 8.96
CA GLN A 81 -1.57 10.53 7.87
C GLN A 81 -1.69 11.51 6.69
N PRO A 82 -0.71 12.41 6.48
CA PRO A 82 -0.78 13.42 5.43
C PRO A 82 -0.90 12.82 4.02
N GLN A 83 -0.23 11.70 3.74
CA GLN A 83 -0.33 11.00 2.45
C GLN A 83 -1.77 10.56 2.14
N THR A 84 -2.51 10.12 3.16
CA THR A 84 -3.87 9.63 3.04
C THR A 84 -4.77 10.82 2.73
N LEU A 85 -4.69 11.89 3.53
CA LEU A 85 -5.44 13.11 3.31
C LEU A 85 -5.16 13.73 1.93
N LEU A 86 -3.90 13.77 1.50
CA LEU A 86 -3.51 14.27 0.18
C LEU A 86 -4.17 13.47 -0.95
N ARG A 87 -4.29 12.14 -0.83
CA ARG A 87 -4.98 11.31 -1.82
C ARG A 87 -6.46 11.69 -1.95
N PHE A 88 -7.17 11.92 -0.84
CA PHE A 88 -8.57 12.36 -0.87
C PHE A 88 -8.70 13.76 -1.47
N LEU A 89 -7.80 14.67 -1.11
CA LEU A 89 -7.77 16.02 -1.64
C LEU A 89 -7.55 16.03 -3.16
N ARG A 90 -6.56 15.28 -3.66
CA ARG A 90 -6.30 15.11 -5.11
C ARG A 90 -7.47 14.45 -5.83
N ALA A 91 -8.11 13.44 -5.22
CA ALA A 91 -9.29 12.79 -5.79
C ALA A 91 -10.51 13.72 -5.91
N ARG A 92 -10.48 14.89 -5.27
CA ARG A 92 -11.53 15.92 -5.33
C ARG A 92 -11.00 17.27 -5.81
N GLU A 93 -9.93 17.26 -6.60
CA GLU A 93 -9.38 18.43 -7.29
C GLU A 93 -9.06 19.60 -6.34
N GLY A 94 -8.61 19.30 -5.10
CA GLY A 94 -8.29 20.33 -4.11
C GLY A 94 -9.51 20.86 -3.34
N ASN A 95 -10.73 20.38 -3.61
CA ASN A 95 -11.92 20.79 -2.86
C ASN A 95 -11.97 20.08 -1.49
N VAL A 96 -11.73 20.86 -0.43
CA VAL A 96 -11.65 20.36 0.95
C VAL A 96 -12.99 19.79 1.42
N GLU A 97 -14.13 20.44 1.17
CA GLU A 97 -15.42 19.95 1.70
C GLU A 97 -15.83 18.61 1.07
N LYS A 98 -15.57 18.43 -0.23
CA LYS A 98 -15.83 17.16 -0.93
C LYS A 98 -14.86 16.08 -0.46
N ALA A 99 -13.60 16.42 -0.23
CA ALA A 99 -12.59 15.50 0.27
C ALA A 99 -12.93 15.04 1.69
N GLU A 100 -13.36 15.96 2.55
CA GLU A 100 -13.83 15.67 3.91
C GLU A 100 -15.00 14.69 3.91
N ARG A 101 -16.07 14.97 3.14
CA ARG A 101 -17.22 14.06 3.03
C ARG A 101 -16.79 12.68 2.57
N MET A 102 -16.00 12.60 1.50
CA MET A 102 -15.50 11.32 0.98
C MET A 102 -14.64 10.57 2.02
N PHE A 103 -13.85 11.29 2.81
CA PHE A 103 -13.02 10.71 3.85
C PHE A 103 -13.88 10.13 4.99
N ARG A 104 -14.90 10.86 5.44
CA ARG A 104 -15.85 10.39 6.46
C ARG A 104 -16.63 9.16 5.97
N ASP A 105 -17.18 9.22 4.76
CA ASP A 105 -17.88 8.09 4.14
C ASP A 105 -16.98 6.84 4.06
N MET A 106 -15.69 7.03 3.77
CA MET A 106 -14.72 5.94 3.76
C MET A 106 -14.49 5.34 5.14
N LEU A 107 -14.36 6.16 6.19
CA LEU A 107 -14.21 5.68 7.57
C LEU A 107 -15.43 4.89 8.02
N ASP A 108 -16.63 5.42 7.79
CA ASP A 108 -17.89 4.76 8.13
C ASP A 108 -18.00 3.41 7.40
N TRP A 109 -17.76 3.39 6.09
CA TRP A 109 -17.78 2.16 5.30
C TRP A 109 -16.78 1.11 5.80
N ARG A 110 -15.56 1.53 6.17
CA ARG A 110 -14.54 0.60 6.70
C ARG A 110 -15.01 -0.04 8.00
N HIS A 111 -15.60 0.76 8.89
CA HIS A 111 -16.14 0.29 10.16
C HIS A 111 -17.32 -0.67 9.95
N GLU A 112 -18.33 -0.24 9.18
CA GLU A 112 -19.52 -1.04 8.89
C GLU A 112 -19.19 -2.35 8.19
N PHE A 113 -18.29 -2.31 7.20
CA PHE A 113 -17.86 -3.50 6.48
C PHE A 113 -16.82 -4.32 7.25
N GLN A 114 -16.36 -3.86 8.41
CA GLN A 114 -15.39 -4.53 9.28
C GLN A 114 -14.10 -4.89 8.54
N VAL A 115 -13.58 -3.96 7.74
CA VAL A 115 -12.42 -4.21 6.86
C VAL A 115 -11.22 -4.71 7.64
N GLU A 116 -10.90 -4.07 8.78
CA GLU A 116 -9.75 -4.41 9.61
C GLU A 116 -9.84 -5.84 10.15
N GLN A 117 -11.03 -6.26 10.60
CA GLN A 117 -11.23 -7.61 11.11
C GLN A 117 -11.13 -8.64 9.99
N LYS A 118 -11.82 -8.42 8.87
CA LYS A 118 -11.78 -9.33 7.71
C LYS A 118 -10.38 -9.50 7.16
N VAL A 119 -9.58 -8.43 7.10
CA VAL A 119 -8.19 -8.50 6.66
C VAL A 119 -7.33 -9.30 7.65
N ALA A 120 -7.51 -9.10 8.96
CA ALA A 120 -6.79 -9.87 9.97
C ALA A 120 -7.15 -11.37 9.91
N ASP A 121 -8.44 -11.69 9.83
CA ASP A 121 -8.94 -13.05 9.71
C ASP A 121 -8.41 -13.73 8.44
N TRP A 122 -8.46 -13.02 7.30
CA TRP A 122 -7.95 -13.55 6.04
C TRP A 122 -6.44 -13.81 6.08
N LYS A 123 -5.66 -12.91 6.68
CA LYS A 123 -4.22 -13.12 6.87
C LYS A 123 -3.94 -14.37 7.70
N ALA A 124 -4.65 -14.53 8.83
CA ALA A 124 -4.51 -15.72 9.67
C ALA A 124 -4.94 -17.00 8.94
N GLU A 125 -6.00 -16.94 8.14
CA GLU A 125 -6.49 -18.06 7.34
C GLU A 125 -5.49 -18.50 6.26
N ILE A 126 -4.88 -17.54 5.55
CA ILE A 126 -3.83 -17.80 4.56
C ILE A 126 -2.59 -18.41 5.21
N GLU A 127 -2.19 -17.89 6.37
CA GLU A 127 -0.99 -18.37 7.07
C GLU A 127 -1.17 -19.78 7.61
N THR A 128 -2.32 -20.05 8.22
CA THR A 128 -2.66 -21.37 8.77
C THR A 128 -3.13 -22.37 7.70
N GLN A 129 -3.43 -21.90 6.49
CA GLN A 129 -4.03 -22.70 5.40
C GLN A 129 -5.27 -23.48 5.86
N SER A 130 -6.05 -22.91 6.79
CA SER A 130 -7.12 -23.63 7.49
C SER A 130 -8.34 -23.95 6.62
N THR A 131 -8.47 -23.32 5.45
CA THR A 131 -9.56 -23.58 4.50
C THR A 131 -9.04 -24.01 3.13
N ARG A 132 -9.90 -24.67 2.35
CA ARG A 132 -9.58 -25.02 0.95
C ARG A 132 -9.26 -23.80 0.10
N ARG A 133 -9.97 -22.68 0.28
CA ARG A 133 -9.67 -21.45 -0.47
C ARG A 133 -8.28 -20.92 -0.12
N ALA A 134 -7.88 -20.98 1.14
CA ALA A 134 -6.56 -20.52 1.55
C ALA A 134 -5.44 -21.40 0.99
N VAL A 135 -5.63 -22.72 0.97
CA VAL A 135 -4.72 -23.68 0.33
C VAL A 135 -4.60 -23.38 -1.17
N LEU A 136 -5.71 -23.18 -1.87
CA LEU A 136 -5.71 -22.86 -3.30
C LEU A 136 -5.04 -21.51 -3.57
N SER A 137 -5.36 -20.47 -2.79
CA SER A 137 -4.74 -19.15 -2.92
C SER A 137 -3.23 -19.23 -2.69
N LYS A 138 -2.75 -19.88 -1.64
CA LYS A 138 -1.30 -20.00 -1.39
C LYS A 138 -0.58 -20.78 -2.52
N ARG A 139 -1.25 -21.77 -3.12
CA ARG A 139 -0.67 -22.62 -4.16
C ARG A 139 -0.70 -22.00 -5.55
N TYR A 140 -1.76 -21.28 -5.88
CA TYR A 140 -2.03 -20.84 -7.25
C TYR A 140 -2.13 -19.33 -7.41
N ALA A 141 -2.59 -18.60 -6.39
CA ALA A 141 -2.57 -17.15 -6.43
C ALA A 141 -1.10 -16.72 -6.30
N SER A 142 -0.58 -16.19 -7.41
CA SER A 142 0.78 -15.65 -7.43
C SER A 142 0.63 -14.16 -7.16
N ASP A 143 1.07 -13.69 -5.99
CA ASP A 143 1.37 -12.27 -5.74
C ASP A 143 2.88 -12.19 -5.54
N VAL A 144 3.59 -11.79 -6.58
CA VAL A 144 5.04 -11.65 -6.57
C VAL A 144 5.37 -10.19 -6.83
N GLU A 145 6.06 -9.56 -5.89
CA GLU A 145 6.73 -8.29 -6.13
C GLU A 145 7.95 -8.56 -7.01
N LEU A 146 7.94 -8.02 -8.23
CA LEU A 146 8.98 -8.30 -9.23
C LEU A 146 10.20 -7.40 -9.02
N CYS A 147 9.96 -6.09 -9.03
CA CYS A 147 10.94 -5.04 -8.84
C CYS A 147 10.22 -3.69 -8.69
N ALA A 148 10.96 -2.66 -8.32
CA ALA A 148 10.48 -1.28 -8.46
C ALA A 148 10.55 -0.85 -9.93
N ASP A 149 9.59 -0.02 -10.37
CA ASP A 149 9.64 0.61 -11.68
C ASP A 149 10.69 1.74 -11.73
N ARG A 150 10.78 2.45 -12.86
CA ARG A 150 11.74 3.56 -13.03
C ARG A 150 11.54 4.74 -12.07
N TYR A 151 10.42 4.78 -11.35
CA TYR A 151 10.07 5.80 -10.36
C TYR A 151 10.15 5.27 -8.93
N GLY A 152 10.63 4.04 -8.72
CA GLY A 152 10.68 3.42 -7.41
C GLY A 152 9.35 2.82 -6.94
N ILE A 153 8.33 2.74 -7.80
CA ILE A 153 7.02 2.19 -7.44
C ILE A 153 7.08 0.66 -7.50
N PRO A 154 6.73 -0.07 -6.43
CA PRO A 154 6.78 -1.53 -6.41
C PRO A 154 5.79 -2.12 -7.43
N THR A 155 6.31 -2.91 -8.37
CA THR A 155 5.51 -3.61 -9.38
C THR A 155 5.15 -5.00 -8.87
N ARG A 156 3.86 -5.28 -8.78
CA ARG A 156 3.33 -6.58 -8.37
C ARG A 156 2.69 -7.30 -9.55
N LEU A 157 3.11 -8.54 -9.77
CA LEU A 157 2.44 -9.46 -10.68
C LEU A 157 1.41 -10.25 -9.90
N VAL A 158 0.14 -10.02 -10.22
CA VAL A 158 -0.97 -10.77 -9.64
C VAL A 158 -1.51 -11.73 -10.69
N ARG A 159 -1.43 -13.03 -10.40
CA ARG A 159 -2.10 -14.08 -11.17
C ARG A 159 -3.30 -14.58 -10.37
N LEU A 160 -4.49 -14.23 -10.85
CA LEU A 160 -5.78 -14.67 -10.33
C LEU A 160 -6.19 -16.02 -10.94
#